data_AF-A0A0A9XZ07-F1
#
_entry.id   AF-A0A0A9XZ07-F1
#
_cell.length_a   1.000
_cell.length_b   1.000
_cell.length_c   1.000
_cell.angle_alpha   90.00
_cell.angle_beta   90.00
_cell.angle_gamma   90.00
#
_symmetry.space_group_name_H-M   'P 1'
#
loop_
_entity.id
_entity.type
_entity.pdbx_description
1 polymer ?
#
loop_
_entity_poly.entity_id
_entity_poly.type
_entity_poly.pdbx_seq_one_letter_code
_entity_poly.pdbx_strand_id
1 'polypeptide(L)'
;DRERDQDQIAKRTINEPLATNEPIFPPSDLNRHLKTTAQTEWIQYYANYHAGQHYVFMFPEPPRQPWFYYIDGKSKRFFKCLSRIRCGTANTRCYLQKIGVETDGSCRFCNTEEETVEHILLICHALEQRRQQLIGVLTRELTQPYSIMTIIQTQKPNVYRAVFEFLCSIDFNP
;
A
#
# COMPACT_ATOMS: atom_id res chain seq x y z
N ASP A 1 -43.01 20.90 52.94
CA ASP A 1 -42.57 22.14 52.24
C ASP A 1 -41.55 21.90 51.14
N ARG A 2 -40.41 21.24 51.40
CA ARG A 2 -39.37 20.95 50.37
C ARG A 2 -39.87 20.19 49.14
N GLU A 3 -40.86 19.31 49.30
CA GLU A 3 -41.42 18.49 48.22
C GLU A 3 -42.29 19.31 47.26
N ARG A 4 -42.96 20.36 47.75
CA ARG A 4 -43.73 21.30 46.92
C ARG A 4 -42.81 22.20 46.11
N ASP A 5 -41.67 22.57 46.69
CA ASP A 5 -40.66 23.36 45.98
C ASP A 5 -40.00 22.56 44.86
N GLN A 6 -39.73 21.27 45.06
CA GLN A 6 -39.19 20.39 44.02
C GLN A 6 -40.16 20.18 42.86
N ASP A 7 -41.45 20.00 43.14
CA ASP A 7 -42.48 19.88 42.10
C ASP A 7 -42.66 21.19 41.31
N GLN A 8 -42.56 22.35 41.98
CA GLN A 8 -42.58 23.65 41.30
C GLN A 8 -41.34 23.89 40.43
N ILE A 9 -40.16 23.42 40.86
CA ILE A 9 -38.93 23.49 40.06
C ILE A 9 -39.06 22.61 38.82
N ALA A 10 -39.51 21.36 38.95
CA ALA A 10 -39.69 20.45 37.82
C ALA A 10 -40.70 21.00 36.79
N LYS A 11 -41.80 21.60 37.25
CA LYS A 11 -42.80 22.24 36.39
C LYS A 11 -42.28 23.48 35.65
N ARG A 12 -41.32 24.21 36.23
CA ARG A 12 -40.66 25.33 35.54
C ARG A 12 -39.70 24.83 34.46
N THR A 13 -38.92 23.78 34.73
CA THR A 13 -37.96 23.22 33.77
C THR A 13 -38.63 22.64 32.51
N ILE A 14 -39.84 22.11 32.62
CA ILE A 14 -40.59 21.57 31.46
C ILE A 14 -41.11 22.68 30.53
N ASN A 15 -41.38 23.87 31.07
CA ASN A 15 -41.98 24.99 30.33
C ASN A 15 -40.95 26.04 29.88
N GLU A 16 -39.69 25.90 30.29
CA GLU A 16 -38.62 26.69 29.71
C GLU A 16 -38.36 26.20 28.27
N PRO A 17 -38.46 27.07 27.25
CA PRO A 17 -38.06 26.70 25.90
C PRO A 17 -36.60 26.28 25.99
N LEU A 18 -36.32 25.01 25.65
CA LEU A 18 -34.95 24.53 25.50
C LEU A 18 -34.23 25.56 24.63
N ALA A 19 -33.31 26.29 25.22
CA ALA A 19 -32.46 27.21 24.48
C ALA A 19 -31.53 26.35 23.64
N THR A 20 -32.03 25.86 22.51
CA THR A 20 -31.24 25.19 21.49
C THR A 20 -30.48 26.26 20.73
N ASN A 21 -29.58 26.95 21.43
CA ASN A 21 -28.43 27.63 20.85
C ASN A 21 -27.35 26.59 20.49
N GLU A 22 -27.75 25.35 20.23
CA GLU A 22 -26.84 24.39 19.63
C GLU A 22 -26.60 24.85 18.19
N PRO A 23 -25.34 25.13 17.82
CA PRO A 23 -25.03 25.45 16.43
C PRO A 23 -25.54 24.31 15.55
N ILE A 24 -26.51 24.63 14.68
CA ILE A 24 -27.03 23.70 13.68
C ILE A 24 -25.91 23.52 12.65
N PHE A 25 -25.08 22.50 12.84
CA PHE A 25 -24.13 22.10 11.83
C PHE A 25 -24.88 21.29 10.76
N PRO A 26 -24.80 21.69 9.48
CA PRO A 26 -25.26 20.84 8.40
C PRO A 26 -24.58 19.47 8.50
N PRO A 27 -25.30 18.35 8.36
CA PRO A 27 -24.69 17.01 8.40
C PRO A 27 -23.52 16.85 7.40
N SER A 28 -23.52 17.62 6.31
CA SER A 28 -22.41 17.69 5.35
C SER A 28 -21.11 18.20 5.96
N ASP A 29 -21.19 19.18 6.87
CA ASP A 29 -20.04 19.83 7.48
C ASP A 29 -19.45 18.96 8.57
N LEU A 30 -20.30 18.32 9.38
CA LEU A 30 -19.87 17.31 10.35
C LEU A 30 -19.17 16.14 9.64
N ASN A 31 -19.77 15.61 8.57
CA ASN A 31 -19.17 14.52 7.80
C ASN A 31 -17.84 14.93 7.16
N ARG A 32 -17.74 16.16 6.66
CA ARG A 32 -16.48 16.69 6.11
C ARG A 32 -15.41 16.79 7.19
N HIS A 33 -15.76 17.33 8.35
CA HIS A 33 -14.85 17.46 9.48
C HIS A 33 -14.34 16.07 9.92
N LEU A 34 -15.24 15.12 10.15
CA LEU A 34 -14.88 13.75 10.53
C LEU A 34 -13.95 13.08 9.51
N LYS A 35 -14.24 13.21 8.20
CA LYS A 35 -13.39 12.65 7.14
C LYS A 35 -12.00 13.30 7.12
N THR A 36 -11.92 14.62 7.25
CA THR A 36 -10.64 15.33 7.27
C THR A 36 -9.82 14.96 8.50
N THR A 37 -10.44 14.93 9.68
CA THR A 37 -9.76 14.56 10.93
C THR A 37 -9.22 13.14 10.84
N ALA A 38 -10.06 12.16 10.46
CA ALA A 38 -9.64 10.77 10.31
C ALA A 38 -8.53 10.60 9.25
N GLN A 39 -8.59 11.35 8.14
CA GLN A 39 -7.55 11.31 7.11
C GLN A 39 -6.22 11.87 7.64
N THR A 40 -6.24 12.98 8.37
CA THR A 40 -5.05 13.58 8.96
C THR A 40 -4.41 12.65 9.99
N GLU A 41 -5.21 12.07 10.89
CA GLU A 41 -4.75 11.10 11.86
C GLU A 41 -4.13 9.86 11.18
N TRP A 42 -4.78 9.36 10.12
CA TRP A 42 -4.25 8.24 9.35
C TRP A 42 -2.91 8.55 8.67
N ILE A 43 -2.76 9.73 8.05
CA ILE A 43 -1.50 10.14 7.42
C ILE A 43 -0.38 10.22 8.47
N GLN A 44 -0.66 10.80 9.64
CA GLN A 44 0.29 10.89 10.74
C GLN A 44 0.68 9.50 11.28
N TYR A 45 -0.31 8.62 11.47
CA TYR A 45 -0.06 7.25 11.91
C TYR A 45 0.78 6.49 10.88
N TYR A 46 0.43 6.58 9.60
CA TYR A 46 1.11 5.91 8.49
C TYR A 46 2.58 6.33 8.40
N ALA A 47 2.86 7.63 8.46
CA ALA A 47 4.22 8.18 8.38
C ALA A 47 5.09 7.77 9.58
N ASN A 48 4.50 7.58 10.76
CA ASN A 48 5.21 7.21 11.99
C ASN A 48 5.11 5.72 12.33
N TYR A 49 4.54 4.90 11.46
CA TYR A 49 4.37 3.48 11.73
C TYR A 49 5.74 2.80 11.78
N HIS A 50 6.04 2.08 12.86
CA HIS A 50 7.37 1.53 13.13
C HIS A 50 7.79 0.41 12.16
N ALA A 51 6.83 -0.34 11.61
CA ALA A 51 7.07 -1.44 10.69
C ALA A 51 6.79 -1.06 9.24
N GLY A 52 7.31 -1.85 8.28
CA GLY A 52 7.03 -1.61 6.86
C GLY A 52 7.65 -0.32 6.31
N GLN A 53 8.74 0.17 6.91
CA GLN A 53 9.46 1.39 6.48
C GLN A 53 9.75 1.40 4.97
N HIS A 54 10.06 0.24 4.39
CA HIS A 54 10.26 0.12 2.94
C HIS A 54 9.00 0.48 2.13
N TYR A 55 7.82 0.05 2.58
CA TYR A 55 6.55 0.40 1.94
C TYR A 55 6.23 1.88 2.11
N VAL A 56 6.45 2.43 3.32
CA VAL A 56 6.26 3.87 3.60
C VAL A 56 7.19 4.71 2.73
N PHE A 57 8.45 4.31 2.60
CA PHE A 57 9.43 4.97 1.73
C PHE A 57 9.02 4.94 0.25
N MET A 58 8.47 3.84 -0.24
CA MET A 58 7.97 3.76 -1.62
C MET A 58 6.62 4.45 -1.83
N PHE A 59 5.80 4.61 -0.80
CA PHE A 59 4.46 5.19 -0.89
C PHE A 59 4.26 6.19 0.25
N PRO A 60 4.95 7.34 0.25
CA PRO A 60 4.96 8.26 1.40
C PRO A 60 3.57 8.81 1.72
N GLU A 61 2.75 9.01 0.69
CA GLU A 61 1.34 9.38 0.84
C GLU A 61 0.48 8.11 0.85
N PRO A 62 -0.30 7.85 1.90
CA PRO A 62 -1.18 6.71 1.92
C PRO A 62 -2.27 6.88 0.85
N PRO A 63 -2.43 5.92 -0.06
CA PRO A 63 -3.39 6.07 -1.14
C PRO A 63 -4.82 5.95 -0.59
N ARG A 64 -5.74 6.74 -1.15
CA ARG A 64 -7.18 6.69 -0.78
C ARG A 64 -7.86 5.37 -1.16
N GLN A 65 -7.30 4.68 -2.15
CA GLN A 65 -7.77 3.41 -2.66
C GLN A 65 -6.61 2.41 -2.69
N PRO A 66 -6.88 1.10 -2.55
CA PRO A 66 -5.83 0.10 -2.71
C PRO A 66 -5.24 0.15 -4.13
N TRP A 67 -3.96 -0.16 -4.27
CA TRP A 67 -3.24 -0.10 -5.56
C TRP A 67 -3.85 -1.00 -6.67
N PHE A 68 -4.65 -2.00 -6.28
CA PHE A 68 -5.32 -2.92 -7.18
C PHE A 68 -6.76 -2.51 -7.52
N TYR A 69 -7.25 -1.35 -7.06
CA TYR A 69 -8.65 -0.94 -7.22
C TYR A 69 -9.13 -0.96 -8.69
N TYR A 70 -8.27 -0.53 -9.63
CA TYR A 70 -8.57 -0.50 -11.06
C TYR A 70 -8.04 -1.71 -11.84
N ILE A 71 -7.63 -2.78 -11.14
CA ILE A 71 -7.08 -3.98 -11.75
C ILE A 71 -8.09 -5.12 -11.59
N ASP A 72 -8.79 -5.45 -12.66
CA ASP A 72 -9.76 -6.53 -12.72
C ASP A 72 -9.22 -7.78 -13.46
N GLY A 73 -9.93 -8.90 -13.33
CA GLY A 73 -9.66 -10.13 -14.09
C GLY A 73 -8.31 -10.81 -13.82
N LYS A 74 -7.56 -10.42 -12.78
CA LYS A 74 -6.27 -11.02 -12.42
C LYS A 74 -6.39 -12.10 -11.35
N SER A 75 -5.47 -13.05 -11.40
CA SER A 75 -5.45 -14.19 -10.48
C SER A 75 -4.99 -13.77 -9.08
N LYS A 76 -5.34 -14.57 -8.06
CA LYS A 76 -4.80 -14.38 -6.69
C LYS A 76 -3.27 -14.39 -6.66
N ARG A 77 -2.64 -15.20 -7.52
CA ARG A 77 -1.17 -15.28 -7.66
C ARG A 77 -0.57 -13.94 -8.13
N PHE A 78 -1.24 -13.25 -9.05
CA PHE A 78 -0.83 -11.92 -9.52
C PHE A 78 -0.78 -10.90 -8.39
N PHE A 79 -1.87 -10.79 -7.62
CA PHE A 79 -1.92 -9.84 -6.51
C PHE A 79 -0.94 -10.19 -5.40
N LYS A 80 -0.81 -11.49 -5.06
CA LYS A 80 0.16 -11.95 -4.06
C LYS A 80 1.61 -11.61 -4.47
N CYS A 81 1.96 -11.89 -5.72
CA CYS A 81 3.27 -11.59 -6.28
C CYS A 81 3.62 -10.10 -6.13
N LEU A 82 2.77 -9.22 -6.65
CA LEU A 82 3.03 -7.79 -6.63
C LEU A 82 2.99 -7.21 -5.22
N SER A 83 2.09 -7.68 -4.35
CA SER A 83 2.07 -7.26 -2.94
C SER A 83 3.37 -7.62 -2.23
N ARG A 84 3.93 -8.82 -2.47
CA ARG A 84 5.22 -9.21 -1.88
C ARG A 84 6.36 -8.34 -2.36
N ILE A 85 6.41 -8.05 -3.67
CA ILE A 85 7.39 -7.12 -4.23
C ILE A 85 7.24 -5.72 -3.61
N ARG A 86 6.02 -5.18 -3.56
CA ARG A 86 5.70 -3.89 -2.94
C ARG A 86 6.07 -3.81 -1.47
N CYS A 87 6.04 -4.92 -0.74
CA CYS A 87 6.41 -4.95 0.67
C CYS A 87 7.90 -5.29 0.89
N GLY A 88 8.68 -5.56 -0.17
CA GLY A 88 10.06 -6.02 -0.04
C GLY A 88 10.18 -7.41 0.61
N THR A 89 9.18 -8.27 0.38
CA THR A 89 9.03 -9.61 0.99
C THR A 89 8.84 -10.69 -0.08
N ALA A 90 9.30 -10.43 -1.30
CA ALA A 90 9.36 -11.46 -2.33
C ALA A 90 10.32 -12.57 -1.87
N ASN A 91 9.99 -13.82 -2.20
CA ASN A 91 10.79 -15.01 -1.90
C ASN A 91 12.12 -15.09 -2.69
N THR A 92 12.90 -14.02 -2.67
CA THR A 92 14.27 -14.03 -3.18
C THR A 92 15.20 -14.67 -2.16
N ARG A 93 16.30 -15.26 -2.61
CA ARG A 93 17.29 -15.87 -1.70
C ARG A 93 17.88 -14.88 -0.72
N CYS A 94 18.13 -13.62 -1.11
CA CYS A 94 18.56 -12.58 -0.17
C CYS A 94 17.52 -12.38 0.96
N TYR A 95 16.22 -12.32 0.63
CA TYR A 95 15.17 -12.23 1.65
C TYR A 95 15.07 -13.50 2.51
N LEU A 96 15.11 -14.68 1.89
CA LEU A 96 15.04 -15.96 2.59
C LEU A 96 16.23 -16.18 3.52
N GLN A 97 17.43 -15.74 3.13
CA GLN A 97 18.61 -15.74 3.97
C GLN A 97 18.45 -14.80 5.17
N LYS A 98 17.93 -13.59 4.92
CA LYS A 98 17.67 -12.60 5.98
C LYS A 98 16.70 -13.11 7.05
N ILE A 99 15.74 -13.97 6.69
CA ILE A 99 14.80 -14.58 7.64
C ILE A 99 15.24 -15.98 8.14
N GLY A 100 16.44 -16.44 7.79
CA GLY A 100 17.02 -17.70 8.25
C GLY A 100 16.45 -18.97 7.60
N VAL A 101 15.78 -18.85 6.45
CA VAL A 101 15.27 -20.00 5.68
C VAL A 101 16.34 -20.59 4.77
N GLU A 102 17.16 -19.73 4.15
CA GLU A 102 18.28 -20.13 3.29
C GLU A 102 19.60 -19.76 3.95
N THR A 103 20.67 -20.50 3.66
CA THR A 103 22.01 -20.15 4.15
C THR A 103 22.73 -19.17 3.24
N ASP A 104 22.35 -19.12 1.97
CA ASP A 104 23.00 -18.35 0.91
C ASP A 104 22.00 -17.41 0.22
N GLY A 105 22.42 -16.15 0.05
CA GLY A 105 21.67 -15.10 -0.62
C GLY A 105 21.89 -15.06 -2.13
N SER A 106 22.81 -15.85 -2.68
CA SER A 106 23.22 -15.81 -4.08
C SER A 106 22.10 -16.19 -5.04
N CYS A 107 21.99 -15.46 -6.14
CA CYS A 107 21.00 -15.64 -7.20
C CYS A 107 20.97 -17.07 -7.73
N ARG A 108 19.78 -17.70 -7.71
CA ARG A 108 19.57 -19.08 -8.19
C ARG A 108 19.79 -19.26 -9.69
N PHE A 109 19.87 -18.16 -10.44
CA PHE A 109 20.02 -18.17 -11.89
C PHE A 109 21.46 -17.95 -12.31
N CYS A 110 22.15 -16.95 -11.76
CA CYS A 110 23.55 -16.67 -12.12
C CYS A 110 24.59 -17.17 -11.11
N ASN A 111 24.20 -17.40 -9.86
CA ASN A 111 25.08 -17.81 -8.75
C ASN A 111 26.27 -16.85 -8.46
N THR A 112 26.24 -15.62 -8.97
CA THR A 112 27.34 -14.65 -8.80
C THR A 112 27.01 -13.47 -7.90
N GLU A 113 25.75 -13.00 -7.92
CA GLU A 113 25.30 -11.79 -7.22
C GLU A 113 24.18 -12.15 -6.23
N GLU A 114 23.86 -11.24 -5.31
CA GLU A 114 22.71 -11.41 -4.42
C GLU A 114 21.38 -11.47 -5.20
N GLU A 115 20.52 -12.40 -4.81
CA GLU A 115 19.18 -12.50 -5.36
C GLU A 115 18.26 -11.45 -4.77
N THR A 116 18.17 -10.30 -5.43
CA THR A 116 17.14 -9.30 -5.15
C THR A 116 16.11 -9.27 -6.27
N VAL A 117 14.92 -8.70 -6.02
CA VAL A 117 13.91 -8.50 -7.08
C VAL A 117 14.48 -7.62 -8.18
N GLU A 118 15.22 -6.58 -7.80
CA GLU A 118 15.92 -5.70 -8.74
C GLU A 118 16.94 -6.47 -9.59
N HIS A 119 17.74 -7.35 -8.96
CA HIS A 119 18.68 -8.19 -9.68
C HIS A 119 17.95 -9.08 -10.71
N ILE A 120 16.89 -9.77 -10.31
CA ILE A 120 16.09 -10.62 -11.20
C ILE A 120 15.49 -9.81 -12.36
N LEU A 121 14.85 -8.69 -12.06
CA LEU A 121 14.09 -7.89 -13.02
C LEU A 121 14.95 -7.01 -13.93
N LEU A 122 16.17 -6.62 -13.54
CA LEU A 122 16.96 -5.63 -14.27
C LEU A 122 18.40 -6.05 -14.57
N ILE A 123 19.05 -6.88 -13.74
CA ILE A 123 20.53 -7.03 -13.78
C ILE A 123 20.98 -8.44 -14.20
N CYS A 124 20.32 -9.50 -13.74
CA CYS A 124 20.81 -10.88 -13.82
C CYS A 124 21.14 -11.32 -15.24
N HIS A 125 22.42 -11.45 -15.60
CA HIS A 125 22.86 -11.78 -16.96
C HIS A 125 22.29 -13.12 -17.46
N ALA A 126 22.10 -14.11 -16.57
CA ALA A 126 21.48 -15.39 -16.90
C ALA A 126 20.02 -15.28 -17.40
N LEU A 127 19.35 -14.16 -17.11
CA LEU A 127 17.95 -13.90 -17.51
C LEU A 127 17.82 -12.82 -18.59
N GLU A 128 18.93 -12.35 -19.18
CA GLU A 128 18.93 -11.22 -20.11
C GLU A 128 18.02 -11.45 -21.33
N GLN A 129 18.12 -12.62 -21.96
CA GLN A 129 17.27 -12.96 -23.11
C GLN A 129 15.79 -13.03 -22.73
N ARG A 130 15.46 -13.57 -21.55
CA ARG A 130 14.07 -13.68 -21.08
C ARG A 130 13.48 -12.32 -20.69
N ARG A 131 14.31 -11.36 -20.29
CA ARG A 131 13.88 -10.00 -19.94
C ARG A 131 13.51 -9.13 -21.12
N GLN A 132 13.86 -9.49 -22.35
CA GLN A 132 13.65 -8.62 -23.52
C GLN A 132 12.21 -8.12 -23.65
N GLN A 133 11.22 -9.00 -23.42
CA GLN A 133 9.80 -8.62 -23.44
C GLN A 133 9.44 -7.64 -22.32
N LEU A 134 9.94 -7.87 -21.10
CA LEU A 134 9.74 -6.96 -19.97
C LEU A 134 10.35 -5.59 -20.28
N ILE A 135 11.62 -5.55 -20.71
CA ILE A 135 12.32 -4.32 -21.04
C ILE A 135 11.58 -3.54 -22.13
N GLY A 136 11.09 -4.20 -23.18
CA GLY A 136 10.29 -3.54 -24.21
C GLY A 136 9.03 -2.84 -23.66
N VAL A 137 8.34 -3.45 -22.69
CA VAL A 137 7.21 -2.80 -22.01
C VAL A 137 7.68 -1.64 -21.12
N LEU A 138 8.76 -1.83 -20.35
CA LEU A 138 9.30 -0.77 -19.49
C LEU A 138 9.75 0.44 -20.30
N THR A 139 10.40 0.25 -21.45
CA THR A 139 10.83 1.34 -22.33
C THR A 139 9.68 2.12 -22.94
N ARG A 140 8.56 1.46 -23.24
CA ARG A 140 7.36 2.15 -23.73
C ARG A 140 6.61 2.90 -22.63
N GLU A 141 6.61 2.38 -21.41
CA GLU A 141 5.76 2.87 -20.33
C GLU A 141 6.47 3.79 -19.34
N LEU A 142 7.79 3.71 -19.19
CA LEU A 142 8.57 4.38 -18.17
C LEU A 142 9.79 5.12 -18.75
N THR A 143 10.16 6.21 -18.10
CA THR A 143 11.42 6.93 -18.35
C THR A 143 12.57 6.29 -17.58
N GLN A 144 13.74 6.21 -18.21
CA GLN A 144 14.96 5.76 -17.53
C GLN A 144 15.47 6.81 -16.53
N PRO A 145 16.22 6.40 -15.49
CA PRO A 145 16.67 5.04 -15.19
C PRO A 145 15.58 4.14 -14.58
N TYR A 146 15.67 2.83 -14.85
CA TYR A 146 14.78 1.85 -14.23
C TYR A 146 15.33 1.44 -12.86
N SER A 147 14.43 1.34 -11.89
CA SER A 147 14.69 0.71 -10.61
C SER A 147 13.44 -0.04 -10.16
N ILE A 148 13.58 -0.90 -9.16
CA ILE A 148 12.39 -1.56 -8.60
C ILE A 148 11.32 -0.56 -8.14
N MET A 149 11.75 0.59 -7.61
CA MET A 149 10.85 1.64 -7.15
C MET A 149 10.07 2.24 -8.33
N THR A 150 10.74 2.64 -9.41
CA THR A 150 10.06 3.27 -10.56
C THR A 150 9.09 2.31 -11.24
N ILE A 151 9.42 1.02 -11.30
CA ILE A 151 8.55 -0.04 -11.85
C ILE A 151 7.30 -0.23 -10.98
N ILE A 152 7.45 -0.21 -9.65
CA ILE A 152 6.37 -0.55 -8.73
C ILE A 152 5.48 0.66 -8.40
N GLN A 153 6.03 1.87 -8.41
CA GLN A 153 5.29 3.11 -8.16
C GLN A 153 4.44 3.58 -9.34
N THR A 154 4.66 3.08 -10.56
CA THR A 154 3.98 3.55 -11.78
C THR A 154 2.45 3.39 -11.78
N GLN A 155 1.91 2.44 -11.00
CA GLN A 155 0.47 2.10 -10.97
C GLN A 155 -0.14 1.72 -12.34
N LYS A 156 0.69 1.49 -13.36
CA LYS A 156 0.25 1.08 -14.70
C LYS A 156 0.00 -0.42 -14.77
N PRO A 157 -1.22 -0.88 -15.08
CA PRO A 157 -1.55 -2.31 -15.15
C PRO A 157 -0.72 -3.08 -16.19
N ASN A 158 -0.29 -2.43 -17.28
CA ASN A 158 0.56 -3.05 -18.31
C ASN A 158 1.95 -3.40 -17.78
N VAL A 159 2.55 -2.51 -16.98
CA VAL A 159 3.85 -2.76 -16.36
C VAL A 159 3.75 -3.91 -15.37
N TYR A 160 2.73 -3.88 -14.51
CA TYR A 160 2.49 -4.95 -13.53
C TYR A 160 2.23 -6.31 -14.18
N ARG A 161 1.51 -6.33 -15.30
CA ARG A 161 1.31 -7.53 -16.11
C ARG A 161 2.63 -8.07 -16.65
N ALA A 162 3.44 -7.21 -17.28
CA ALA A 162 4.72 -7.62 -17.84
C ALA A 162 5.69 -8.17 -16.77
N VAL A 163 5.74 -7.52 -15.60
CA VAL A 163 6.53 -8.00 -14.45
C VAL A 163 6.03 -9.39 -14.02
N PHE A 164 4.72 -9.57 -13.85
CA PHE A 164 4.16 -10.85 -13.43
C PHE A 164 4.40 -11.97 -14.45
N GLU A 165 4.20 -11.68 -15.73
CA GLU A 165 4.43 -12.63 -16.83
C GLU A 165 5.90 -13.05 -16.91
N PHE A 166 6.83 -12.10 -16.78
CA PHE A 166 8.26 -12.39 -16.70
C PHE A 166 8.60 -13.29 -15.51
N LEU A 167 8.09 -12.98 -14.31
CA LEU A 167 8.34 -13.80 -13.13
C LEU A 167 7.74 -15.21 -13.25
N CYS A 168 6.59 -15.34 -13.91
CA CYS A 168 6.01 -16.66 -14.20
C CYS A 168 6.86 -17.46 -15.21
N SER A 169 7.48 -16.82 -16.20
CA SER A 169 8.27 -17.51 -17.24
C SER A 169 9.61 -18.06 -16.74
N ILE A 170 10.03 -17.68 -15.53
CA ILE A 170 11.23 -18.17 -14.85
C ILE A 170 10.89 -19.04 -13.63
N ASP A 171 9.63 -19.47 -13.50
CA ASP A 171 9.10 -20.23 -12.37
C ASP A 171 9.38 -19.59 -11.00
N PHE A 172 9.51 -18.26 -10.97
CA PHE A 172 9.66 -17.53 -9.73
C PHE A 172 8.31 -17.54 -9.01
N ASN A 173 8.33 -18.04 -7.77
CA ASN A 173 7.17 -18.02 -6.88
C ASN A 173 7.43 -17.00 -5.75
N PRO A 174 7.25 -15.70 -6.06
CA PRO A 174 7.51 -14.60 -5.13
C PRO A 174 6.69 -14.78 -3.87
#